data_AF-A0A963MCD4-F1
#
_entry.id   AF-A0A963MCD4-F1
#
_cell.length_a   1.000
_cell.length_b   1.000
_cell.length_c   1.000
_cell.angle_alpha   90.00
_cell.angle_beta   90.00
_cell.angle_gamma   90.00
#
_symmetry.space_group_name_H-M   'P 1'
#
loop_
_entity.id
_entity.type
_entity.pdbx_description
1 polymer ?
#
loop_
_entity_poly.entity_id
_entity_poly.type
_entity_poly.pdbx_seq_one_letter_code
_entity_poly.pdbx_strand_id
1 'polypeptide(L)'
;DALDLALVELDARFRPDFVFYLAGADPHEGDRLGRLKLTLAGLRRRDERVLAWAWQRRVPLALAMGGGYGHDIDTTVQVQLGTFAVALAHWQRWQRWQNASP
;
A
#
# COMPACT_ATOMS: atom_id res chain seq x y z
N ASP A 1 -14.26 -1.76 0.61
CA ASP A 1 -15.20 -2.15 1.68
C ASP A 1 -14.44 -2.49 2.96
N ALA A 2 -13.90 -3.71 3.14
CA ALA A 2 -13.20 -4.08 4.38
C ALA A 2 -12.00 -3.18 4.73
N LEU A 3 -11.14 -2.87 3.75
CA LEU A 3 -10.01 -1.96 3.93
C LEU A 3 -10.47 -0.54 4.33
N ASP A 4 -11.49 -0.02 3.66
CA ASP A 4 -11.98 1.33 3.91
C ASP A 4 -12.57 1.44 5.33
N LEU A 5 -13.32 0.42 5.77
CA LEU A 5 -13.84 0.34 7.15
C LEU A 5 -12.71 0.27 8.18
N ALA A 6 -11.65 -0.51 7.92
CA ALA A 6 -10.50 -0.59 8.83
C ALA A 6 -9.76 0.75 8.96
N LEU A 7 -9.65 1.52 7.87
CA LEU A 7 -9.05 2.85 7.90
C LEU A 7 -9.91 3.87 8.68
N VAL A 8 -11.24 3.80 8.57
CA VAL A 8 -12.15 4.62 9.37
C VAL A 8 -12.04 4.28 10.86
N GLU A 9 -11.98 2.99 11.19
CA GLU A 9 -11.79 2.54 12.57
C GLU A 9 -10.44 3.01 13.14
N LEU A 10 -9.38 2.99 12.32
CA LEU A 10 -8.06 3.50 12.73
C LEU A 10 -8.14 4.98 13.12
N ASP A 11 -8.84 5.80 12.33
CA ASP A 11 -9.04 7.24 12.62
C ASP A 11 -9.80 7.48 13.93
N ALA A 12 -10.77 6.62 14.24
CA ALA A 12 -11.55 6.72 15.47
C ALA A 12 -10.71 6.36 16.71
N ARG A 13 -9.66 5.55 16.57
CA ARG A 13 -8.86 5.05 17.70
C ARG A 13 -7.71 5.98 18.07
N PHE A 14 -6.96 6.47 17.11
CA PHE A 14 -5.82 7.35 17.37
C PHE A 14 -5.35 8.09 16.11
N ARG A 15 -4.45 9.06 16.31
CA ARG A 15 -3.79 9.81 15.23
C ARG A 15 -2.32 9.43 15.15
N PRO A 16 -1.88 8.65 14.15
CA PRO A 16 -0.47 8.29 14.02
C PRO A 16 0.37 9.49 13.56
N ASP A 17 1.56 9.63 14.13
CA ASP A 17 2.59 10.55 13.63
C ASP A 17 3.44 9.93 12.51
N PHE A 18 3.41 8.59 12.37
CA PHE A 18 4.14 7.86 11.33
C PHE A 18 3.45 6.52 11.03
N VAL A 19 3.56 6.03 9.78
CA VAL A 19 3.06 4.72 9.37
C VAL A 19 4.15 3.83 8.79
N PHE A 20 4.22 2.58 9.26
CA PHE A 20 4.90 1.49 8.56
C PHE A 20 3.88 0.67 7.78
N TYR A 21 3.94 0.74 6.45
CA TYR A 21 3.06 -0.03 5.58
C TYR A 21 3.77 -1.29 5.06
N LEU A 22 3.37 -2.44 5.59
CA LEU A 22 3.84 -3.75 5.15
C LEU A 22 3.03 -4.20 3.93
N ALA A 23 3.53 -3.89 2.74
CA ALA A 23 2.86 -4.18 1.48
C ALA A 23 3.22 -5.59 1.00
N GLY A 24 2.53 -6.60 1.55
CA GLY A 24 2.66 -7.99 1.09
C GLY A 24 2.07 -8.21 -0.30
N ALA A 25 2.72 -9.04 -1.11
CA ALA A 25 2.20 -9.59 -2.36
C ALA A 25 1.26 -10.79 -2.13
N ASP A 26 1.26 -11.36 -0.92
CA ASP A 26 0.51 -12.56 -0.58
C ASP A 26 -1.02 -12.47 -0.71
N PRO A 27 -1.69 -11.29 -0.70
CA PRO A 27 -3.11 -11.25 -1.05
C PRO A 27 -3.43 -11.58 -2.52
N HIS A 28 -2.42 -11.66 -3.39
CA HIS A 28 -2.60 -11.97 -4.81
C HIS A 28 -3.26 -13.34 -5.04
N GLU A 29 -4.05 -13.48 -6.10
CA GLU A 29 -4.72 -14.74 -6.46
C GLU A 29 -3.80 -15.91 -6.81
N GLY A 30 -2.58 -15.60 -7.28
CA GLY A 30 -1.54 -16.60 -7.54
C GLY A 30 -0.66 -16.94 -6.33
N ASP A 31 -0.93 -16.36 -5.15
CA ASP A 31 -0.16 -16.66 -3.95
C ASP A 31 -0.55 -18.00 -3.32
N ARG A 32 0.45 -18.73 -2.81
CA ARG A 32 0.24 -20.05 -2.21
C ARG A 32 -0.28 -20.02 -0.77
N LEU A 33 0.07 -18.98 -0.02
CA LEU A 33 -0.24 -18.88 1.42
C LEU A 33 -1.42 -17.93 1.69
N GLY A 34 -1.57 -16.90 0.86
CA GLY A 34 -2.68 -15.96 0.96
C GLY A 34 -4.01 -16.53 0.52
N ARG A 35 -5.09 -15.87 0.96
CA ARG A 35 -6.48 -16.35 0.77
C ARG A 35 -7.43 -15.31 0.21
N LEU A 36 -6.93 -14.11 -0.09
CA LEU A 36 -7.77 -12.97 -0.47
C LEU A 36 -8.11 -12.92 -1.97
N LYS A 37 -7.35 -13.66 -2.81
CA LYS A 37 -7.57 -13.75 -4.26
C LYS A 37 -7.73 -12.40 -4.94
N LEU A 38 -6.86 -11.45 -4.58
CA LEU A 38 -6.85 -10.15 -5.23
C LEU A 38 -6.15 -10.22 -6.58
N THR A 39 -6.75 -9.59 -7.58
CA THR A 39 -6.09 -9.33 -8.86
C THR A 39 -4.99 -8.28 -8.70
N LEU A 40 -4.13 -8.14 -9.71
CA LEU A 40 -3.15 -7.03 -9.78
C LEU A 40 -3.82 -5.65 -9.62
N ALA A 41 -4.99 -5.45 -10.24
CA ALA A 41 -5.77 -4.21 -10.09
C ALA A 41 -6.29 -4.03 -8.65
N GLY A 42 -6.71 -5.12 -8.00
CA GLY A 42 -7.12 -5.11 -6.60
C GLY A 42 -5.98 -4.70 -5.65
N LEU A 43 -4.78 -5.24 -5.86
CA LEU A 43 -3.57 -4.88 -5.11
C LEU A 43 -3.17 -3.42 -5.34
N ARG A 44 -3.16 -2.97 -6.60
CA ARG A 44 -2.93 -1.56 -6.94
C ARG A 44 -3.90 -0.65 -6.21
N ARG A 45 -5.19 -1.00 -6.18
CA ARG A 45 -6.23 -0.23 -5.48
C ARG A 45 -6.05 -0.22 -3.97
N ARG A 46 -5.58 -1.34 -3.38
CA ARG A 46 -5.21 -1.39 -1.96
C ARG A 46 -4.10 -0.38 -1.67
N ASP A 47 -3.01 -0.41 -2.44
CA ASP A 47 -1.86 0.46 -2.22
C ASP A 47 -2.23 1.95 -2.38
N GLU A 48 -3.00 2.28 -3.42
CA GLU A 48 -3.50 3.65 -3.62
C GLU A 48 -4.33 4.15 -2.45
N ARG A 49 -5.20 3.31 -1.88
CA ARG A 49 -6.06 3.68 -0.74
C ARG A 49 -5.24 3.96 0.51
N VAL A 50 -4.31 3.07 0.86
CA VAL A 50 -3.47 3.23 2.06
C VAL A 50 -2.59 4.47 1.95
N LEU A 51 -1.92 4.65 0.81
CA LEU A 51 -1.04 5.79 0.58
C LEU A 51 -1.85 7.11 0.54
N ALA A 52 -3.01 7.13 -0.10
CA ALA A 52 -3.89 8.32 -0.10
C ALA A 52 -4.42 8.66 1.29
N TRP A 53 -4.75 7.64 2.12
CA TRP A 53 -5.19 7.86 3.49
C TRP A 53 -4.11 8.57 4.32
N ALA A 54 -2.86 8.12 4.22
CA ALA A 54 -1.72 8.74 4.91
C ALA A 54 -1.44 10.17 4.37
N TRP A 55 -1.49 10.34 3.04
CA TRP A 55 -1.35 11.64 2.37
C TRP A 55 -2.33 12.69 2.90
N GLN A 56 -3.61 12.34 2.94
CA GLN A 56 -4.69 13.28 3.32
C GLN A 56 -4.50 13.79 4.74
N ARG A 57 -3.90 12.97 5.61
CA ARG A 57 -3.60 13.31 7.01
C ARG A 57 -2.23 13.93 7.21
N ARG A 58 -1.43 14.04 6.14
CA ARG A 58 -0.03 14.49 6.19
C ARG A 58 0.82 13.65 7.13
N VAL A 59 0.56 12.35 7.18
CA VAL A 59 1.34 11.41 8.00
C VAL A 59 2.44 10.80 7.13
N PRO A 60 3.73 10.96 7.50
CA PRO A 60 4.83 10.29 6.82
C PRO A 60 4.70 8.77 6.91
N LEU A 61 5.09 8.09 5.83
CA LEU A 61 4.92 6.66 5.70
C LEU A 61 6.19 6.02 5.12
N ALA A 62 6.67 4.97 5.77
CA ALA A 62 7.66 4.04 5.20
C ALA A 62 6.96 2.80 4.67
N LEU A 63 7.28 2.42 3.43
CA LEU A 63 6.84 1.18 2.83
C LEU A 63 7.91 0.11 3.03
N ALA A 64 7.49 -1.08 3.44
CA ALA A 64 8.29 -2.29 3.38
C ALA A 64 7.55 -3.36 2.60
N MET A 65 8.25 -4.00 1.66
CA MET A 65 7.70 -5.15 0.95
C MET A 65 7.52 -6.31 1.92
N GLY A 66 6.39 -6.99 1.85
CA GLY A 66 6.03 -8.10 2.74
C GLY A 66 6.06 -9.45 2.04
N GLY A 67 5.18 -10.36 2.49
CA GLY A 67 5.03 -11.70 1.95
C GLY A 67 4.83 -11.76 0.43
N GLY A 68 4.91 -12.94 -0.14
CA GLY A 68 4.93 -13.16 -1.59
C GLY A 68 5.52 -14.54 -1.85
N TYR A 69 4.63 -15.52 -1.91
CA TYR A 69 4.93 -16.95 -1.92
C TYR A 69 4.28 -17.61 -3.14
N GLY A 70 4.14 -16.83 -4.23
CA GLY A 70 3.56 -17.27 -5.49
C GLY A 70 4.27 -18.48 -6.07
N HIS A 71 3.52 -19.30 -6.81
CA HIS A 71 4.10 -20.42 -7.55
C HIS A 71 5.06 -19.96 -8.66
N ASP A 72 4.75 -18.81 -9.24
CA ASP A 72 5.54 -18.14 -10.26
C ASP A 72 6.19 -16.88 -9.69
N ILE A 73 7.52 -16.80 -9.87
CA ILE A 73 8.32 -15.67 -9.42
C ILE A 73 8.03 -14.42 -10.26
N ASP A 74 7.76 -14.56 -11.55
CA ASP A 74 7.52 -13.43 -12.45
C ASP A 74 6.25 -12.69 -12.04
N THR A 75 5.20 -13.44 -11.73
CA THR A 75 3.97 -12.91 -11.12
C THR A 75 4.25 -12.18 -9.81
N THR A 76 5.07 -12.75 -8.92
CA THR A 76 5.40 -12.12 -7.62
C THR A 76 6.17 -10.82 -7.81
N VAL A 77 7.14 -10.79 -8.74
CA VAL A 77 7.88 -9.57 -9.10
C VAL A 77 6.93 -8.53 -9.70
N GLN A 78 6.01 -8.93 -10.58
CA GLN A 78 5.03 -8.02 -11.17
C GLN A 78 4.13 -7.36 -10.11
N VAL A 79 3.69 -8.11 -9.09
CA VAL A 79 2.95 -7.56 -7.96
C VAL A 79 3.77 -6.51 -7.22
N GLN A 80 5.02 -6.84 -6.85
CA GLN A 80 5.88 -5.94 -6.09
C GLN A 80 6.23 -4.67 -6.88
N LEU A 81 6.48 -4.79 -8.19
CA LEU A 81 6.68 -3.65 -9.07
C LEU A 81 5.44 -2.76 -9.15
N GLY A 82 4.24 -3.35 -9.16
CA GLY A 82 2.98 -2.62 -9.09
C GLY A 82 2.88 -1.77 -7.82
N THR A 83 3.14 -2.37 -6.66
CA THR A 83 3.20 -1.66 -5.37
C THR A 83 4.24 -0.56 -5.37
N PHE A 84 5.47 -0.86 -5.83
CA PHE A 84 6.56 0.12 -5.90
C PHE A 84 6.20 1.31 -6.80
N ALA A 85 5.57 1.08 -7.95
CA ALA A 85 5.17 2.15 -8.87
C ALA A 85 4.16 3.12 -8.23
N VAL A 86 3.16 2.61 -7.50
CA VAL A 86 2.20 3.44 -6.77
C VAL A 86 2.92 4.23 -5.67
N ALA A 87 3.81 3.58 -4.92
CA ALA A 87 4.58 4.21 -3.85
C ALA A 87 5.52 5.30 -4.39
N LEU A 88 6.17 5.09 -5.53
CA LEU A 88 7.04 6.06 -6.19
C LEU A 88 6.24 7.30 -6.62
N ALA A 89 5.08 7.10 -7.27
CA ALA A 89 4.20 8.20 -7.66
C ALA A 89 3.74 9.01 -6.43
N HIS A 90 3.41 8.32 -5.35
CA HIS A 90 3.05 8.94 -4.08
C HIS A 90 4.21 9.72 -3.46
N TRP A 91 5.42 9.13 -3.42
CA TRP A 91 6.62 9.78 -2.91
C TRP A 91 6.95 11.05 -3.72
N GLN A 92 6.89 11.00 -5.04
CA GLN A 92 7.08 12.19 -5.89
C GLN A 92 6.06 13.29 -5.57
N ARG A 93 4.79 12.92 -5.31
CA ARG A 93 3.77 13.88 -4.85
C ARG A 93 4.16 14.51 -3.51
N TRP A 94 4.72 13.72 -2.59
CA TRP A 94 5.20 14.18 -1.30
C TRP A 94 6.37 15.15 -1.40
N GLN A 95 7.37 14.84 -2.24
CA GLN A 95 8.48 15.73 -2.51
C GLN A 95 8.00 17.08 -3.06
N ARG A 96 7.08 17.08 -4.03
CA ARG A 96 6.51 18.32 -4.58
C ARG A 96 5.81 19.17 -3.53
N TRP A 97 5.06 18.55 -2.62
CA TRP A 97 4.39 19.29 -1.55
C TRP A 97 5.37 19.87 -0.53
N GLN A 98 6.38 19.12 -0.11
CA GLN A 98 7.40 19.63 0.81
C GLN A 98 8.14 20.83 0.18
N ASN A 99 8.50 20.73 -1.09
CA ASN A 99 9.21 21.81 -1.79
C ASN A 99 8.33 23.03 -2.09
N ALA A 100 7.00 22.89 -2.06
CA ALA A 100 6.04 23.98 -2.29
C ALA A 100 5.46 24.56 -0.98
N SER A 101 5.76 23.95 0.16
CA SER A 101 5.33 24.44 1.47
C SER A 101 6.43 25.38 1.99
N PRO A 102 6.13 26.66 2.27
CA PRO A 102 7.10 27.63 2.76
C PRO A 102 7.65 27.28 4.14
#